data_AF-A0A812JHT1-F1
#
_entry.id   AF-A0A812JHT1-F1
#
_cell.length_a   1.000
_cell.length_b   1.000
_cell.length_c   1.000
_cell.angle_alpha   90.00
_cell.angle_beta   90.00
_cell.angle_gamma   90.00
#
_symmetry.space_group_name_H-M   'P 1'
#
loop_
_entity.id
_entity.type
_entity.pdbx_description
1 polymer ?
#
loop_
_entity_poly.entity_id
_entity_poly.type
_entity_poly.pdbx_seq_one_letter_code
_entity_poly.pdbx_strand_id
1 'polypeptide(L)'
;PCDLLSGRRPGIVRGKMDSDSGWRKALFLAGGTVAAAGLLWYLFHEGEEEASASSTDVLFYRVTDPKGASIGIREEPDVKSTRTGRQLLPHQVFQVSEVREDGEQTYLRLADGRGWAFTHSSKDGRLLCEKISQEEAMQELEQSQPTSREMMAQMQYLMETQPELREQIMASPEVQQMMMNPEMLQFAAQQNPMAAEALKEQQQLHQALGADPQALAEALRAAQAR
;
A
#
# COMPACT_ATOMS: atom_id res chain seq x y z
N PRO A 1 15.91 0.97 90.60
CA PRO A 1 14.49 1.39 90.67
C PRO A 1 13.93 1.50 89.24
N CYS A 2 13.39 0.40 88.73
CA CYS A 2 11.96 0.09 88.75
C CYS A 2 11.15 0.91 87.73
N ASP A 3 10.37 0.16 86.97
CA ASP A 3 9.10 0.49 86.31
C ASP A 3 9.15 0.62 84.78
N LEU A 4 8.57 -0.35 84.04
CA LEU A 4 7.11 -0.56 83.81
C LEU A 4 6.58 0.62 82.95
N LEU A 5 5.96 0.48 81.77
CA LEU A 5 5.10 -0.57 81.22
C LEU A 5 4.81 -0.29 79.74
N SER A 6 4.55 -1.40 79.04
CA SER A 6 3.51 -1.61 78.01
C SER A 6 3.36 -0.67 76.81
N GLY A 7 3.39 -1.28 75.62
CA GLY A 7 2.73 -0.70 74.43
C GLY A 7 3.07 -1.36 73.10
N ARG A 8 2.67 -2.63 72.90
CA ARG A 8 2.54 -3.34 71.60
C ARG A 8 1.67 -2.48 70.63
N ARG A 9 1.81 -2.38 69.29
CA ARG A 9 2.22 -3.30 68.19
C ARG A 9 2.66 -2.46 66.92
N PRO A 10 2.73 -2.99 65.67
CA PRO A 10 3.98 -3.13 64.93
C PRO A 10 4.04 -2.28 63.64
N GLY A 11 5.15 -1.59 63.39
CA GLY A 11 5.46 -0.98 62.09
C GLY A 11 6.52 -1.81 61.38
N ILE A 12 6.10 -2.57 60.37
CA ILE A 12 6.96 -3.40 59.54
C ILE A 12 8.06 -2.57 58.88
N VAL A 13 9.23 -3.21 58.84
CA VAL A 13 10.54 -2.67 58.47
C VAL A 13 10.56 -2.26 57.01
N ARG A 14 11.10 -1.06 56.77
CA ARG A 14 11.52 -0.54 55.46
C ARG A 14 12.60 -1.47 54.90
N GLY A 15 12.20 -2.39 54.01
CA GLY A 15 13.08 -3.32 53.32
C GLY A 15 13.86 -2.62 52.21
N LYS A 16 15.17 -2.55 52.42
CA LYS A 16 16.20 -2.01 51.54
C LYS A 16 16.32 -2.85 50.26
N MET A 17 16.49 -2.17 49.13
CA MET A 17 16.90 -2.74 47.85
C MET A 17 18.27 -3.39 48.00
N ASP A 18 18.33 -4.71 47.85
CA ASP A 18 19.57 -5.43 47.58
C ASP A 18 19.42 -6.12 46.22
N SER A 19 19.87 -5.41 45.19
CA SER A 19 20.21 -5.99 43.89
C SER A 19 21.58 -6.64 44.04
N ASP A 20 21.65 -7.98 44.14
CA ASP A 20 22.68 -8.73 43.41
C ASP A 20 22.55 -10.26 43.55
N SER A 21 22.96 -10.96 42.49
CA SER A 21 23.56 -12.31 42.53
C SER A 21 22.69 -13.57 42.65
N GLY A 22 21.42 -13.57 42.22
CA GLY A 22 20.60 -14.80 42.12
C GLY A 22 20.66 -15.56 40.78
N TRP A 23 20.69 -14.83 39.65
CA TRP A 23 20.43 -15.43 38.33
C TRP A 23 21.69 -15.89 37.57
N ARG A 24 22.87 -15.40 37.97
CA ARG A 24 24.16 -15.76 37.32
C ARG A 24 24.64 -17.18 37.61
N LYS A 25 24.03 -17.91 38.55
CA LYS A 25 24.42 -19.29 38.90
C LYS A 25 23.60 -20.37 38.20
N ALA A 26 22.57 -20.01 37.43
CA ALA A 26 21.73 -20.97 36.72
C ALA A 26 22.28 -21.39 35.33
N LEU A 27 23.35 -20.75 34.84
CA LEU A 27 23.79 -20.89 33.43
C LEU A 27 24.91 -21.90 33.17
N PHE A 28 25.39 -22.66 34.16
CA PHE A 28 26.59 -23.51 33.97
C PHE A 28 26.40 -25.02 34.19
N LEU A 29 25.16 -25.53 34.22
CA LEU A 29 24.89 -26.97 34.36
C LEU A 29 23.87 -27.49 33.36
N ALA A 30 24.18 -27.40 32.06
CA ALA A 30 23.70 -28.36 31.04
C ALA A 30 24.52 -28.18 29.77
N GLY A 31 25.18 -29.26 29.35
CA GLY A 31 26.08 -29.30 28.21
C GLY A 31 25.41 -29.00 26.87
N GLY A 32 26.24 -28.58 25.91
CA GLY A 32 25.86 -28.09 24.59
C GLY A 32 24.83 -28.93 23.86
N THR A 33 23.78 -28.26 23.38
CA THR A 33 22.90 -28.53 22.22
C THR A 33 21.64 -27.64 22.27
N VAL A 34 21.35 -26.99 23.40
CA VAL A 34 20.19 -26.07 23.53
C VAL A 34 20.35 -24.78 22.73
N ALA A 35 21.56 -24.35 22.36
CA ALA A 35 21.72 -23.16 21.53
C ALA A 35 21.17 -23.35 20.11
N ALA A 36 21.29 -24.53 19.51
CA ALA A 36 20.75 -24.79 18.17
C ALA A 36 19.24 -25.02 18.20
N ALA A 37 18.74 -25.77 19.19
CA ALA A 37 17.30 -25.98 19.36
C ALA A 37 16.58 -24.69 19.80
N GLY A 38 17.22 -23.86 20.62
CA GLY A 38 16.71 -22.56 21.04
C GLY A 38 16.78 -21.52 19.92
N LEU A 39 17.83 -21.55 19.08
CA LEU A 39 17.89 -20.71 17.88
C LEU A 39 16.91 -21.21 16.80
N LEU A 40 16.71 -22.53 16.65
CA LEU A 40 15.64 -23.06 15.80
C LEU A 40 14.26 -22.73 16.36
N TRP A 41 14.03 -22.80 17.67
CA TRP A 41 12.79 -22.35 18.27
C TRP A 41 12.60 -20.84 18.04
N TYR A 42 13.64 -20.03 18.21
CA TYR A 42 13.60 -18.59 17.93
C TYR A 42 13.37 -18.27 16.44
N LEU A 43 13.89 -19.09 15.52
CA LEU A 43 13.74 -18.89 14.07
C LEU A 43 12.47 -19.54 13.47
N PHE A 44 11.90 -20.55 14.13
CA PHE A 44 10.74 -21.32 13.65
C PHE A 44 9.47 -21.10 14.50
N HIS A 45 9.56 -20.38 15.62
CA HIS A 45 8.46 -20.03 16.53
C HIS A 45 8.19 -18.51 16.60
N GLU A 46 8.49 -17.77 15.54
CA GLU A 46 7.82 -16.46 15.30
C GLU A 46 6.35 -16.70 14.92
N GLY A 47 5.56 -17.13 15.90
CA GLY A 47 4.13 -17.34 15.69
C GLY A 47 3.28 -17.44 16.96
N GLU A 48 3.80 -17.85 18.11
CA GLU A 48 2.93 -18.12 19.28
C GLU A 48 3.64 -17.87 20.63
N GLU A 49 4.13 -16.66 20.86
CA GLU A 49 4.10 -16.10 22.21
C GLU A 49 3.04 -14.99 22.23
N GLU A 50 2.14 -15.05 23.22
CA GLU A 50 1.00 -14.17 23.42
C GLU A 50 1.39 -12.68 23.58
N ALA A 51 1.82 -12.05 22.50
CA ALA A 51 1.38 -10.70 22.21
C ALA A 51 -0.08 -10.85 21.80
N SER A 52 -0.99 -10.30 22.62
CA SER A 52 -2.34 -9.99 22.16
C SER A 52 -2.21 -9.46 20.73
N ALA A 53 -2.69 -10.25 19.76
CA ALA A 53 -2.97 -9.77 18.43
C ALA A 53 -4.08 -8.73 18.60
N SER A 54 -3.70 -7.56 19.09
CA SER A 54 -4.39 -6.33 18.79
C SER A 54 -4.29 -6.28 17.29
N SER A 55 -5.34 -6.74 16.62
CA SER A 55 -5.72 -6.24 15.30
C SER A 55 -5.46 -4.75 15.37
N THR A 56 -4.34 -4.29 14.80
CA THR A 56 -4.08 -2.86 14.72
C THR A 56 -5.10 -2.42 13.69
N ASP A 57 -6.27 -2.00 14.16
CA ASP A 57 -7.31 -1.46 13.30
C ASP A 57 -6.65 -0.35 12.49
N VAL A 58 -6.47 -0.60 11.20
CA VAL A 58 -5.86 0.36 10.30
C VAL A 58 -6.87 1.48 10.16
N LEU A 59 -6.56 2.64 10.76
CA LEU A 59 -7.46 3.78 10.75
C LEU A 59 -7.22 4.59 9.47
N PHE A 60 -8.29 4.91 8.77
CA PHE A 60 -8.25 5.74 7.57
C PHE A 60 -8.91 7.08 7.84
N TYR A 61 -8.28 8.13 7.31
CA TYR A 61 -8.78 9.50 7.38
C TYR A 61 -8.72 10.16 6.00
N ARG A 62 -9.65 11.07 5.75
CA ARG A 62 -9.73 11.87 4.52
C ARG A 62 -9.63 13.35 4.86
N VAL A 63 -8.84 14.09 4.07
CA VAL A 63 -8.77 15.56 4.18
C VAL A 63 -10.03 16.18 3.60
N THR A 64 -10.83 16.85 4.45
CA THR A 64 -12.14 17.42 4.10
C THR A 64 -12.25 18.90 4.39
N ASP A 65 -11.12 19.61 4.51
CA ASP A 65 -11.12 21.05 4.77
C ASP A 65 -12.05 21.80 3.79
N PRO A 66 -13.10 22.50 4.27
CA PRO A 66 -14.04 23.24 3.41
C PRO A 66 -13.38 24.37 2.63
N LYS A 67 -12.20 24.83 3.05
CA LYS A 67 -11.42 25.85 2.33
C LYS A 67 -10.45 25.25 1.30
N GLY A 68 -10.36 23.92 1.22
CA GLY A 68 -9.42 23.22 0.35
C GLY A 68 -7.96 23.51 0.67
N ALA A 69 -7.62 23.83 1.92
CA ALA A 69 -6.22 24.03 2.30
C ALA A 69 -5.54 22.68 2.60
N SER A 70 -4.24 22.62 2.28
CA SER A 70 -3.40 21.48 2.63
C SER A 70 -3.06 21.45 4.12
N ILE A 71 -2.95 20.25 4.69
CA ILE A 71 -2.56 20.06 6.08
C ILE A 71 -1.04 19.85 6.15
N GLY A 72 -0.33 20.73 6.85
CA GLY A 72 1.11 20.59 7.04
C GLY A 72 1.47 19.56 8.09
N ILE A 73 2.30 18.58 7.74
CA ILE A 73 2.74 17.50 8.63
C ILE A 73 3.76 18.02 9.65
N ARG A 74 3.72 17.48 10.87
CA ARG A 74 4.55 17.83 12.03
C ARG A 74 5.44 16.67 12.46
N GLU A 75 6.56 16.96 13.11
CA GLU A 75 7.45 15.92 13.65
C GLU A 75 6.88 15.28 14.92
N GLU A 76 6.17 16.07 15.73
CA GLU A 76 5.57 15.64 17.00
C GLU A 76 4.06 15.94 17.03
N PRO A 77 3.27 15.32 17.93
CA PRO A 77 1.85 15.60 18.11
C PRO A 77 1.61 16.94 18.84
N ASP A 78 2.11 18.02 18.23
CA ASP A 78 1.89 19.40 18.63
C ASP A 78 1.78 20.27 17.36
N VAL A 79 0.75 21.12 17.31
CA VAL A 79 0.55 22.12 16.25
C VAL A 79 1.77 23.03 16.08
N LYS A 80 2.48 23.35 17.17
CA LYS A 80 3.66 24.22 17.21
C LYS A 80 4.96 23.48 16.92
N SER A 81 4.93 22.15 16.79
CA SER A 81 6.09 21.34 16.43
C SER A 81 6.66 21.75 15.06
N THR A 82 7.90 21.37 14.82
CA THR A 82 8.60 21.58 13.55
C THR A 82 7.80 20.97 12.39
N ARG A 83 7.74 21.69 11.27
CA ARG A 83 7.13 21.18 10.03
C ARG A 83 8.13 20.29 9.31
N THR A 84 7.70 19.13 8.85
CA THR A 84 8.54 18.23 8.03
C THR A 84 8.73 18.72 6.59
N GLY A 85 8.08 19.83 6.21
CA GLY A 85 8.01 20.33 4.83
C GLY A 85 7.00 19.59 3.95
N ARG A 86 6.51 18.42 4.39
CA ARG A 86 5.50 17.62 3.68
C ARG A 86 4.08 18.05 4.08
N GLN A 87 3.13 17.78 3.20
CA GLN A 87 1.73 18.20 3.37
C GLN A 87 0.79 17.08 2.90
N LEU A 88 -0.40 17.05 3.49
CA LEU A 88 -1.54 16.28 3.00
C LEU A 88 -2.39 17.20 2.11
N LEU A 89 -2.76 16.70 0.94
CA LEU A 89 -3.52 17.46 -0.04
C LEU A 89 -5.02 17.40 0.27
N PRO A 90 -5.82 18.38 -0.19
CA PRO A 90 -7.27 18.30 -0.12
C PRO A 90 -7.80 17.01 -0.74
N HIS A 91 -8.80 16.39 -0.12
CA HIS A 91 -9.40 15.10 -0.51
C HIS A 91 -8.46 13.88 -0.46
N GLN A 92 -7.24 14.03 0.03
CA GLN A 92 -6.33 12.91 0.17
C GLN A 92 -6.79 11.96 1.29
N VAL A 93 -6.85 10.67 0.97
CA VAL A 93 -6.98 9.58 1.96
C VAL A 93 -5.60 9.18 2.45
N PHE A 94 -5.49 8.93 3.76
CA PHE A 94 -4.25 8.47 4.38
C PHE A 94 -4.50 7.51 5.54
N GLN A 95 -3.50 6.67 5.80
CA GLN A 95 -3.51 5.69 6.88
C GLN A 95 -2.88 6.28 8.14
N VAL A 96 -3.47 5.94 9.29
CA VAL A 96 -3.07 6.40 10.61
C VAL A 96 -2.71 5.19 11.47
N SER A 97 -1.51 5.21 12.05
CA SER A 97 -1.01 4.15 12.93
C SER A 97 -1.25 4.43 14.41
N GLU A 98 -1.40 5.70 14.80
CA GLU A 98 -1.60 6.11 16.20
C GLU A 98 -2.48 7.35 16.24
N VAL A 99 -3.41 7.39 17.19
CA VAL A 99 -4.28 8.53 17.43
C VAL A 99 -4.03 9.01 18.85
N ARG A 100 -3.79 10.32 19.02
CA ARG A 100 -3.59 10.96 20.32
C ARG A 100 -4.57 12.11 20.48
N GLU A 101 -5.42 12.00 21.48
CA GLU A 101 -6.39 13.04 21.84
C GLU A 101 -5.79 13.95 22.91
N ASP A 102 -5.91 15.26 22.72
CA ASP A 102 -5.50 16.30 23.66
C ASP A 102 -6.57 17.41 23.66
N GLY A 103 -7.54 17.28 24.56
CA GLY A 103 -8.70 18.18 24.63
C GLY A 103 -9.57 18.08 23.37
N GLU A 104 -9.77 19.20 22.67
CA GLU A 104 -10.53 19.28 21.41
C GLU A 104 -9.67 18.92 20.18
N GLN A 105 -8.36 18.74 20.37
CA GLN A 105 -7.42 18.44 19.30
C GLN A 105 -7.12 16.94 19.25
N THR A 106 -7.25 16.35 18.06
CA THR A 106 -6.76 15.00 17.80
C THR A 106 -5.55 15.07 16.89
N TYR A 107 -4.47 14.41 17.29
CA TYR A 107 -3.25 14.22 16.53
C TYR A 107 -3.21 12.82 15.94
N LEU A 108 -2.85 12.72 14.67
CA LEU A 108 -2.89 11.51 13.86
C LEU A 108 -1.49 11.19 13.36
N ARG A 109 -0.87 10.11 13.83
CA ARG A 109 0.41 9.65 13.32
C ARG A 109 0.21 8.91 12.01
N LEU A 110 0.88 9.36 10.96
CA LEU A 110 0.79 8.76 9.64
C LEU A 110 1.52 7.40 9.64
N ALA A 111 0.85 6.36 9.12
CA ALA A 111 1.41 5.01 9.07
C ALA A 111 2.63 4.90 8.15
N ASP A 112 2.77 5.82 7.19
CA ASP A 112 3.93 5.93 6.30
C ASP A 112 5.18 6.57 6.94
N GLY A 113 5.09 6.95 8.22
CA GLY A 113 6.22 7.52 8.97
C GLY A 113 6.56 8.97 8.63
N ARG A 114 5.72 9.69 7.87
CA ARG A 114 5.95 11.11 7.53
C ARG A 114 5.83 12.07 8.72
N GLY A 115 5.24 11.63 9.82
CA GLY A 115 5.03 12.40 11.03
C GLY A 115 3.56 12.44 11.46
N TRP A 116 3.15 13.57 12.03
CA TRP A 116 1.85 13.79 12.64
C TRP A 116 1.00 14.81 11.87
N ALA A 117 -0.28 14.50 11.72
CA ALA A 117 -1.33 15.39 11.25
C ALA A 117 -2.30 15.70 12.40
N PHE A 118 -3.29 16.56 12.15
CA PHE A 118 -4.24 16.98 13.17
C PHE A 118 -5.63 17.24 12.58
N THR A 119 -6.68 16.97 13.35
CA THR A 119 -8.07 17.01 12.90
C THR A 119 -8.64 18.42 12.82
N HIS A 120 -8.29 19.31 13.76
CA HIS A 120 -8.77 20.69 13.81
C HIS A 120 -7.70 21.72 13.45
N SER A 121 -8.10 22.79 12.75
CA SER A 121 -7.24 23.94 12.45
C SER A 121 -6.96 24.75 13.70
N SER A 122 -5.69 25.00 13.98
CA SER A 122 -5.27 25.83 15.12
C SER A 122 -5.61 27.33 15.00
N LYS A 123 -6.02 27.80 13.82
CA LYS A 123 -6.35 29.21 13.59
C LYS A 123 -7.83 29.52 13.83
N ASP A 124 -8.71 28.60 13.46
CA ASP A 124 -10.15 28.83 13.37
C ASP A 124 -10.99 27.64 13.83
N GLY A 125 -10.38 26.57 14.36
CA GLY A 125 -11.07 25.43 14.97
C GLY A 125 -11.83 24.53 14.00
N ARG A 126 -11.77 24.79 12.69
CA ARG A 126 -12.50 24.00 11.68
C ARG A 126 -11.94 22.58 11.56
N LEU A 127 -12.81 21.63 11.22
CA LEU A 127 -12.42 20.26 10.90
C LEU A 127 -11.67 20.23 9.56
N LEU A 128 -10.49 19.63 9.56
CA LEU A 128 -9.59 19.51 8.41
C LEU A 128 -9.59 18.10 7.82
N CYS A 129 -9.81 17.10 8.66
CA CYS A 129 -9.95 15.72 8.23
C CYS A 129 -10.95 14.96 9.09
N GLU A 130 -11.59 13.97 8.49
CA GLU A 130 -12.55 13.09 9.15
C GLU A 130 -12.12 11.63 9.01
N LYS A 131 -12.54 10.81 9.97
CA LYS A 131 -12.34 9.36 9.92
C LYS A 131 -13.31 8.77 8.89
N ILE A 132 -12.81 7.88 8.04
CA ILE A 132 -13.61 7.16 7.05
C ILE A 132 -13.54 5.65 7.31
N SER A 133 -14.48 4.87 6.75
CA SER A 133 -14.41 3.41 6.88
C SER A 133 -13.26 2.84 6.04
N GLN A 134 -12.82 1.63 6.39
CA GLN A 134 -11.81 0.92 5.60
C GLN A 134 -12.31 0.63 4.19
N GLU A 135 -13.59 0.28 4.04
CA GLU A 135 -14.22 0.02 2.75
C GLU A 135 -14.24 1.27 1.88
N GLU A 136 -14.63 2.42 2.44
CA GLU A 136 -14.62 3.71 1.73
C GLU A 136 -13.20 4.09 1.30
N ALA A 137 -12.22 3.93 2.21
CA ALA A 137 -10.83 4.21 1.91
C ALA A 137 -10.29 3.32 0.77
N MET A 138 -10.63 2.04 0.78
CA MET A 138 -10.21 1.09 -0.26
C MET A 138 -10.84 1.44 -1.61
N GLN A 139 -12.11 1.83 -1.63
CA GLN A 139 -12.78 2.27 -2.84
C GLN A 139 -12.16 3.55 -3.41
N GLU A 140 -11.86 4.54 -2.58
CA GLU A 140 -11.23 5.79 -3.05
C GLU A 140 -9.80 5.54 -3.57
N LEU A 141 -9.04 4.67 -2.92
CA LEU A 141 -7.72 4.26 -3.40
C LEU A 141 -7.78 3.49 -4.72
N GLU A 142 -8.78 2.60 -4.88
CA GLU A 142 -9.02 1.85 -6.12
C GLU A 142 -9.48 2.76 -7.26
N GLN A 143 -10.39 3.71 -6.99
CA GLN A 143 -10.84 4.71 -7.97
C GLN A 143 -9.75 5.71 -8.37
N SER A 144 -8.81 5.97 -7.46
CA SER A 144 -7.64 6.82 -7.76
C SER A 144 -6.60 6.11 -8.62
N GLN A 145 -6.66 4.78 -8.73
CA GLN A 145 -5.89 4.07 -9.75
C GLN A 145 -6.68 4.13 -11.07
N PRO A 146 -6.05 4.56 -12.18
CA PRO A 146 -6.72 4.52 -13.47
C PRO A 146 -7.15 3.08 -13.71
N THR A 147 -8.45 2.86 -13.88
CA THR A 147 -8.97 1.51 -14.10
C THR A 147 -8.23 0.90 -15.29
N SER A 148 -8.02 -0.42 -15.28
CA SER A 148 -7.32 -1.12 -16.39
C SER A 148 -7.87 -0.71 -17.78
N ARG A 149 -9.17 -0.39 -17.85
CA ARG A 149 -9.83 0.15 -19.03
C ARG A 149 -9.41 1.58 -19.40
N GLU A 150 -9.34 2.51 -18.46
CA GLU A 150 -8.88 3.88 -18.69
C GLU A 150 -7.39 3.92 -19.02
N MET A 151 -6.59 3.09 -18.35
CA MET A 151 -5.17 2.91 -18.66
C MET A 151 -4.99 2.38 -20.09
N MET A 152 -5.77 1.37 -20.50
CA MET A 152 -5.74 0.88 -21.89
C MET A 152 -6.20 1.93 -22.90
N ALA A 153 -7.26 2.69 -22.61
CA ALA A 153 -7.73 3.75 -23.50
C ALA A 153 -6.70 4.88 -23.64
N GLN A 154 -6.03 5.25 -22.55
CA GLN A 154 -4.95 6.22 -22.56
C GLN A 154 -3.72 5.69 -23.29
N MET A 155 -3.36 4.42 -23.10
CA MET A 155 -2.30 3.77 -23.86
C MET A 155 -2.62 3.77 -25.36
N GLN A 156 -3.85 3.42 -25.74
CA GLN A 156 -4.30 3.45 -27.13
C GLN A 156 -4.23 4.87 -27.72
N TYR A 157 -4.70 5.88 -26.98
CA TYR A 157 -4.60 7.28 -27.38
C TYR A 157 -3.13 7.73 -27.54
N LEU A 158 -2.24 7.34 -26.63
CA LEU A 158 -0.80 7.62 -26.74
C LEU A 158 -0.19 6.92 -27.97
N MET A 159 -0.60 5.69 -28.27
CA MET A 159 -0.17 4.97 -29.49
C MET A 159 -0.66 5.63 -30.78
N GLU A 160 -1.84 6.25 -30.76
CA GLU A 160 -2.39 6.98 -31.92
C GLU A 160 -1.74 8.36 -32.10
N THR A 161 -1.48 9.07 -31.00
CA THR A 161 -0.98 10.45 -31.03
C THR A 161 0.53 10.56 -31.09
N GLN A 162 1.28 9.54 -30.65
CA GLN A 162 2.75 9.51 -30.70
C GLN A 162 3.25 8.41 -31.62
N PRO A 163 3.54 8.74 -32.91
CA PRO A 163 4.07 7.76 -33.86
C PRO A 163 5.44 7.21 -33.45
N GLU A 164 6.30 8.01 -32.81
CA GLU A 164 7.62 7.55 -32.32
C GLU A 164 7.49 6.53 -31.18
N LEU A 165 6.56 6.75 -30.25
CA LEU A 165 6.28 5.82 -29.17
C LEU A 165 5.71 4.50 -29.73
N ARG A 166 4.79 4.60 -30.69
CA ARG A 166 4.24 3.44 -31.39
C ARG A 166 5.33 2.62 -32.07
N GLU A 167 6.28 3.28 -32.74
CA GLU A 167 7.42 2.62 -33.38
C GLU A 167 8.34 1.96 -32.36
N GLN A 168 8.65 2.62 -31.24
CA GLN A 168 9.46 2.00 -30.18
C GLN A 168 8.78 0.78 -29.56
N ILE A 169 7.47 0.85 -29.30
CA ILE A 169 6.71 -0.27 -28.77
C ILE A 169 6.70 -1.43 -29.77
N MET A 170 6.44 -1.17 -31.07
CA MET A 170 6.48 -2.20 -32.12
C MET A 170 7.91 -2.71 -32.42
N ALA A 171 8.93 -1.90 -32.16
CA ALA A 171 10.33 -2.28 -32.27
C ALA A 171 10.85 -3.05 -31.05
N SER A 172 10.07 -3.11 -29.95
CA SER A 172 10.45 -3.89 -28.79
C SER A 172 10.48 -5.39 -29.12
N PRO A 173 11.55 -6.12 -28.72
CA PRO A 173 11.66 -7.56 -28.95
C PRO A 173 10.47 -8.34 -28.37
N GLU A 174 9.93 -7.88 -27.24
CA GLU A 174 8.80 -8.51 -26.55
C GLU A 174 7.51 -8.42 -27.37
N VAL A 175 7.20 -7.24 -27.94
CA VAL A 175 6.01 -7.06 -28.80
C VAL A 175 6.19 -7.78 -30.13
N GLN A 176 7.41 -7.80 -30.70
CA GLN A 176 7.69 -8.57 -31.90
C GLN A 176 7.50 -10.08 -31.68
N GLN A 177 7.99 -10.62 -30.57
CA GLN A 177 7.78 -12.02 -30.21
C GLN A 177 6.29 -12.33 -29.97
N MET A 178 5.56 -11.40 -29.35
CA MET A 178 4.11 -11.53 -29.19
C MET A 178 3.38 -11.57 -30.54
N MET A 179 3.77 -10.73 -31.50
CA MET A 179 3.21 -10.72 -32.85
C MET A 179 3.65 -11.92 -33.71
N MET A 180 4.84 -12.47 -33.48
CA MET A 180 5.32 -13.66 -34.19
C MET A 180 4.79 -14.97 -33.62
N ASN A 181 4.21 -14.96 -32.41
CA ASN A 181 3.62 -16.15 -31.79
C ASN A 181 2.09 -16.20 -32.02
N PRO A 182 1.60 -17.06 -32.93
CA PRO A 182 0.19 -17.15 -33.27
C PRO A 182 -0.70 -17.58 -32.10
N GLU A 183 -0.19 -18.37 -31.14
CA GLU A 183 -0.98 -18.74 -29.94
C GLU A 183 -1.21 -17.52 -29.04
N MET A 184 -0.20 -16.66 -28.88
CA MET A 184 -0.32 -15.43 -28.08
C MET A 184 -1.27 -14.42 -28.72
N LEU A 185 -1.24 -14.27 -30.04
CA LEU A 185 -2.20 -13.42 -30.77
C LEU A 185 -3.63 -13.93 -30.64
N GLN A 186 -3.84 -15.25 -30.74
CA GLN A 186 -5.16 -15.85 -30.55
C GLN A 186 -5.66 -15.70 -29.11
N PHE A 187 -4.78 -15.82 -28.12
CA PHE A 187 -5.13 -15.59 -26.71
C PHE A 187 -5.48 -14.12 -26.45
N ALA A 188 -4.71 -13.17 -26.97
CA ALA A 188 -5.00 -11.75 -26.88
C ALA A 188 -6.34 -11.38 -27.56
N ALA A 189 -6.63 -12.00 -28.70
CA ALA A 189 -7.90 -11.80 -29.40
C ALA A 189 -9.11 -12.39 -28.67
N GLN A 190 -8.95 -13.47 -27.92
CA GLN A 190 -10.04 -13.99 -27.07
C GLN A 190 -10.40 -13.02 -25.94
N GLN A 191 -9.44 -12.21 -25.48
CA GLN A 191 -9.66 -11.23 -24.42
C GLN A 191 -10.09 -9.85 -24.93
N ASN A 192 -9.94 -9.56 -26.23
CA ASN A 192 -10.27 -8.27 -26.82
C ASN A 192 -11.13 -8.40 -28.09
N PRO A 193 -12.39 -7.90 -28.10
CA PRO A 193 -13.29 -8.05 -29.23
C PRO A 193 -12.79 -7.39 -30.53
N MET A 194 -12.03 -6.30 -30.44
CA MET A 194 -11.47 -5.62 -31.61
C MET A 194 -10.35 -6.44 -32.26
N ALA A 195 -9.53 -7.10 -31.44
CA ALA A 195 -8.50 -8.01 -31.93
C ALA A 195 -9.11 -9.29 -32.54
N ALA A 196 -10.25 -9.75 -32.01
CA ALA A 196 -11.00 -10.87 -32.60
C ALA A 196 -11.55 -10.55 -34.00
N GLU A 197 -12.06 -9.33 -34.22
CA GLU A 197 -12.52 -8.89 -35.54
C GLU A 197 -11.36 -8.76 -36.53
N ALA A 198 -10.25 -8.14 -36.13
CA ALA A 198 -9.06 -8.03 -36.97
C ALA A 198 -8.49 -9.40 -37.39
N LEU A 199 -8.47 -10.39 -36.47
CA LEU A 199 -8.06 -11.76 -36.82
C LEU A 199 -9.05 -12.43 -37.78
N LYS A 200 -10.36 -12.20 -37.63
CA LYS A 200 -11.36 -12.73 -38.58
C LYS A 200 -11.13 -12.16 -39.97
N GLU A 201 -10.89 -10.86 -40.09
CA GLU A 201 -10.54 -10.22 -41.38
C GLU A 201 -9.25 -10.82 -41.95
N GLN A 202 -8.20 -10.97 -41.13
CA GLN A 202 -6.95 -11.59 -41.56
C GLN A 202 -7.15 -13.04 -42.03
N GLN A 203 -7.97 -13.81 -41.32
CA GLN A 203 -8.27 -15.22 -41.64
C GLN A 203 -9.09 -15.33 -42.92
N GLN A 204 -10.05 -14.43 -43.15
CA GLN A 204 -10.79 -14.31 -44.41
C GLN A 204 -9.86 -13.96 -45.58
N LEU A 205 -8.91 -13.05 -45.36
CA LEU A 205 -7.90 -12.68 -46.35
C LEU A 205 -6.99 -13.87 -46.71
N HIS A 206 -6.56 -14.66 -45.72
CA HIS A 206 -5.79 -15.89 -45.94
C HIS A 206 -6.59 -16.96 -46.69
N GLN A 207 -7.87 -17.13 -46.36
CA GLN A 207 -8.75 -18.05 -47.07
C GLN A 207 -8.98 -17.61 -48.53
N ALA A 208 -9.16 -16.31 -48.76
CA ALA A 208 -9.29 -15.75 -50.10
C ALA A 208 -8.00 -15.93 -50.92
N LEU A 209 -6.83 -15.69 -50.31
CA LEU A 209 -5.51 -15.95 -50.91
C LEU A 209 -5.30 -17.43 -51.29
N GLY A 210 -5.80 -18.35 -50.46
CA GLY A 210 -5.69 -19.79 -50.70
C GLY A 210 -6.66 -20.36 -51.72
N ALA A 211 -7.79 -19.68 -51.97
CA ALA A 211 -8.83 -20.15 -52.90
C ALA A 211 -8.55 -19.74 -54.36
N ASP A 212 -8.11 -18.50 -54.60
CA ASP A 212 -7.72 -18.05 -55.94
C ASP A 212 -6.80 -16.80 -55.90
N PRO A 213 -5.48 -16.97 -56.02
CA PRO A 213 -4.53 -15.85 -55.95
C PRO A 213 -4.65 -14.88 -57.14
N GLN A 214 -5.24 -15.28 -58.27
CA GLN A 214 -5.39 -14.39 -59.43
C GLN A 214 -6.59 -13.46 -59.28
N ALA A 215 -7.71 -13.95 -58.74
CA ALA A 215 -8.91 -13.15 -58.49
C ALA A 215 -8.63 -12.01 -57.50
N LEU A 216 -7.82 -12.25 -56.46
CA LEU A 216 -7.40 -11.21 -55.52
C LEU A 216 -6.47 -10.18 -56.17
N ALA A 217 -5.55 -10.62 -57.02
CA ALA A 217 -4.64 -9.71 -57.73
C ALA A 217 -5.40 -8.76 -58.68
N GLU A 218 -6.54 -9.18 -59.21
CA GLU A 218 -7.44 -8.32 -59.97
C GLU A 218 -8.25 -7.37 -59.08
N ALA A 219 -8.76 -7.85 -57.94
CA ALA A 219 -9.47 -7.01 -56.98
C ALA A 219 -8.59 -5.88 -56.40
N LEU A 220 -7.34 -6.19 -56.04
CA LEU A 220 -6.37 -5.20 -55.54
C LEU A 220 -5.99 -4.18 -56.63
N ARG A 221 -5.80 -4.63 -57.88
CA ARG A 221 -5.56 -3.73 -59.03
C ARG A 221 -6.75 -2.80 -59.28
N ALA A 222 -7.98 -3.30 -59.15
CA ALA A 222 -9.19 -2.50 -59.30
C ALA A 222 -9.38 -1.49 -58.16
N ALA A 223 -8.98 -1.84 -56.93
CA ALA A 223 -9.04 -0.95 -55.77
C ALA A 223 -7.99 0.17 -55.83
N GLN A 224 -6.79 -0.11 -56.34
CA GLN A 224 -5.73 0.90 -56.53
C GLN A 224 -5.99 1.85 -57.72
N ALA A 225 -6.92 1.50 -58.61
CA ALA A 225 -7.32 2.33 -59.74
C ALA A 225 -8.47 3.30 -59.43
N ARG A 226 -8.97 3.32 -58.18
CA ARG A 226 -9.89 4.32 -57.64
C ARG A 226 -9.15 5.39 -56.86
#